data_AF-A0AAE3VQ67-F1
#
_entry.id   AF-A0AAE3VQ67-F1
#
_cell.length_a   1.000
_cell.length_b   1.000
_cell.length_c   1.000
_cell.angle_alpha   90.00
_cell.angle_beta   90.00
_cell.angle_gamma   90.00
#
_symmetry.space_group_name_H-M   'P 1'
#
loop_
_entity.id
_entity.type
_entity.pdbx_description
1 polymer ?
#
loop_
_entity_poly.entity_id
_entity_poly.type
_entity_poly.pdbx_seq_one_letter_code
_entity_poly.pdbx_strand_id
1 'polypeptide(L)'
;MTIKRNKGATVRCFVVVNPRAGASLDIPNFGQHVRGLFEAAAIQADFADPDIELDRQIEAAMASDAPIIAVAGGDGTVMAVVQAMMGTPKKLAILPAGTMNVLAHEVGLPMDLSKAVRLVEEGGSRLIDVGEVNGHYFLGNSMLGAPSRLAKRREGFRGRSSGRGYLDLVRAGIRALRRYPAMGLVVETGGDRRPVETRALVVAVNDYEEGVGKVMTRASLDAGELVVYALKPVTPLRVLGLMLAVLLGRWRHDQRLLRLEVEDTVRITARRKRVRVMNDGETLLLTPPLTYRLHPGALEVIVPKMEPAVEPSDPSATVASVGS
;
A
#
# COMPACT_ATOMS: atom_id res chain seq x y z
N MET A 1 34.56 27.34 -19.56
CA MET A 1 34.25 27.49 -18.12
C MET A 1 33.66 26.17 -17.65
N THR A 2 34.48 25.34 -17.03
CA THR A 2 34.14 23.95 -16.67
C THR A 2 33.29 23.96 -15.40
N ILE A 3 32.00 23.64 -15.52
CA ILE A 3 31.13 23.42 -14.37
C ILE A 3 31.60 22.14 -13.69
N LYS A 4 32.40 22.29 -12.64
CA LYS A 4 32.71 21.20 -11.70
C LYS A 4 31.37 20.71 -11.12
N ARG A 5 30.92 19.53 -11.55
CA ARG A 5 29.92 18.76 -10.80
C ARG A 5 30.47 18.58 -9.40
N ASN A 6 29.81 19.20 -8.44
CA ASN A 6 30.07 19.00 -7.02
C ASN A 6 29.89 17.49 -6.78
N LYS A 7 30.93 16.77 -6.38
CA LYS A 7 30.82 15.39 -5.89
C LYS A 7 30.08 15.45 -4.55
N GLY A 8 28.75 15.57 -4.63
CA GLY A 8 27.85 15.47 -3.48
C GLY A 8 28.05 14.11 -2.82
N ALA A 9 27.84 14.06 -1.50
CA ALA A 9 27.93 12.85 -0.70
C ALA A 9 27.27 11.66 -1.44
N THR A 10 28.04 10.61 -1.70
CA THR A 10 27.54 9.41 -2.38
C THR A 10 26.43 8.81 -1.51
N VAL A 11 25.24 8.66 -2.07
CA VAL A 11 24.10 8.10 -1.35
C VAL A 11 24.39 6.62 -1.14
N ARG A 12 24.52 6.20 0.12
CA ARG A 12 24.72 4.80 0.49
C ARG A 12 23.37 4.14 0.74
N CYS A 13 23.16 2.95 0.20
CA CYS A 13 22.00 2.12 0.54
C CYS A 13 22.41 0.70 0.93
N PHE A 14 21.55 0.03 1.68
CA PHE A 14 21.65 -1.39 1.96
C PHE A 14 20.51 -2.11 1.24
N VAL A 15 20.83 -3.15 0.47
CA VAL A 15 19.89 -3.84 -0.42
C VAL A 15 19.50 -5.17 0.19
N VAL A 16 18.20 -5.35 0.43
CA VAL A 16 17.56 -6.62 0.78
C VAL A 16 16.92 -7.19 -0.47
N VAL A 17 17.21 -8.46 -0.79
CA VAL A 17 16.68 -9.11 -1.99
C VAL A 17 15.97 -10.40 -1.60
N ASN A 18 14.68 -10.49 -1.92
CA ASN A 18 13.98 -11.77 -1.86
C ASN A 18 14.24 -12.55 -3.16
N PRO A 19 15.07 -13.62 -3.15
CA PRO A 19 15.41 -14.35 -4.37
C PRO A 19 14.19 -15.02 -5.02
N ARG A 20 13.12 -15.29 -4.25
CA ARG A 20 11.87 -15.87 -4.77
C ARG A 20 11.01 -14.86 -5.51
N ALA A 21 11.26 -13.54 -5.38
CA ALA A 21 10.48 -12.52 -6.06
C ALA A 21 10.71 -12.54 -7.58
N GLY A 22 11.94 -12.83 -8.02
CA GLY A 22 12.32 -12.89 -9.44
C GLY A 22 11.53 -13.90 -10.28
N ALA A 23 10.92 -14.90 -9.65
CA ALA A 23 10.03 -15.85 -10.32
C ALA A 23 8.79 -15.18 -10.93
N SER A 24 8.32 -14.05 -10.37
CA SER A 24 7.20 -13.29 -10.97
C SER A 24 7.61 -12.51 -12.22
N LEU A 25 8.91 -12.31 -12.44
CA LEU A 25 9.48 -11.55 -13.55
C LEU A 25 10.23 -12.44 -14.55
N ASP A 26 10.25 -13.77 -14.33
CA ASP A 26 11.05 -14.74 -15.10
C ASP A 26 12.54 -14.38 -15.19
N ILE A 27 13.10 -13.76 -14.14
CA ILE A 27 14.52 -13.37 -14.08
C ILE A 27 15.31 -14.43 -13.29
N PRO A 28 16.15 -15.25 -13.95
CA PRO A 28 17.04 -16.17 -13.25
C PRO A 28 18.10 -15.39 -12.46
N ASN A 29 18.56 -15.94 -11.33
CA ASN A 29 19.58 -15.32 -10.47
C ASN A 29 19.25 -13.86 -10.10
N PHE A 30 18.01 -13.61 -9.68
CA PHE A 30 17.47 -12.28 -9.44
C PHE A 30 18.36 -11.38 -8.58
N GLY A 31 18.99 -11.91 -7.52
CA GLY A 31 19.94 -11.15 -6.70
C GLY A 31 21.16 -10.64 -7.47
N GLN A 32 21.73 -11.46 -8.34
CA GLN A 32 22.85 -11.05 -9.20
C GLN A 32 22.40 -10.01 -10.24
N HIS A 33 21.20 -10.18 -10.79
CA HIS A 33 20.62 -9.19 -11.70
C HIS A 33 20.48 -7.82 -11.03
N VAL A 34 19.87 -7.76 -9.83
CA VAL A 34 19.73 -6.52 -9.07
C VAL A 34 21.10 -5.90 -8.77
N ARG A 35 22.09 -6.70 -8.33
CA ARG A 35 23.46 -6.21 -8.11
C ARG A 35 24.06 -5.58 -9.38
N GLY A 36 23.91 -6.24 -10.52
CA GLY A 36 24.37 -5.71 -11.81
C GLY A 36 23.70 -4.39 -12.20
N LEU A 37 22.43 -4.17 -11.82
CA LEU A 37 21.76 -2.88 -12.04
C LEU A 37 22.37 -1.74 -11.20
N PHE A 38 22.71 -2.00 -9.94
CA PHE A 38 23.42 -1.02 -9.10
C PHE A 38 24.82 -0.70 -9.63
N GLU A 39 25.56 -1.73 -10.06
CA GLU A 39 26.88 -1.57 -10.69
C GLU A 39 26.80 -0.75 -11.99
N ALA A 40 25.83 -1.06 -12.86
CA ALA A 40 25.61 -0.34 -14.11
C ALA A 40 25.16 1.12 -13.89
N ALA A 41 24.47 1.40 -12.78
CA ALA A 41 24.10 2.74 -12.37
C ALA A 41 25.21 3.48 -11.61
N ALA A 42 26.33 2.81 -11.30
CA ALA A 42 27.43 3.32 -10.47
C ALA A 42 27.00 3.79 -9.06
N ILE A 43 25.96 3.15 -8.50
CA ILE A 43 25.42 3.45 -7.17
C ILE A 43 26.11 2.57 -6.13
N GLN A 44 26.64 3.18 -5.06
CA GLN A 44 27.27 2.43 -3.97
C GLN A 44 26.21 1.79 -3.06
N ALA A 45 26.24 0.46 -3.00
CA ALA A 45 25.26 -0.32 -2.26
C ALA A 45 25.93 -1.51 -1.55
N ASP A 46 25.62 -1.66 -0.27
CA ASP A 46 25.86 -2.91 0.46
C ASP A 46 24.69 -3.85 0.19
N PHE A 47 24.96 -5.15 0.13
CA PHE A 47 23.92 -6.15 -0.13
C PHE A 47 23.88 -7.13 1.02
N ALA A 48 22.67 -7.50 1.43
CA ALA A 48 22.49 -8.70 2.23
C ALA A 48 23.05 -9.91 1.50
N ASP A 49 23.54 -10.89 2.26
CA ASP A 49 23.86 -12.20 1.72
C ASP A 49 22.57 -12.80 1.12
N PRO A 50 22.54 -13.16 -0.18
CA PRO A 50 21.34 -13.75 -0.79
C PRO A 50 21.05 -15.17 -0.29
N ASP A 51 22.01 -15.84 0.32
CA ASP A 51 21.90 -17.24 0.77
C ASP A 51 21.33 -17.37 2.19
N ILE A 52 21.17 -16.25 2.91
CA ILE A 52 20.50 -16.23 4.23
C ILE A 52 19.01 -15.91 4.10
N GLU A 53 18.24 -16.40 5.07
CA GLU A 53 16.80 -16.15 5.17
C GLU A 53 16.46 -14.66 5.24
N LEU A 54 15.30 -14.28 4.70
CA LEU A 54 14.87 -12.88 4.58
C LEU A 54 14.93 -12.13 5.92
N ASP A 55 14.49 -12.75 7.01
CA ASP A 55 14.51 -12.13 8.34
C ASP A 55 15.94 -11.75 8.77
N ARG A 56 16.94 -12.58 8.44
CA ARG A 56 18.36 -12.29 8.71
C ARG A 56 18.91 -11.19 7.80
N GLN A 57 18.46 -11.13 6.55
CA GLN A 57 18.79 -10.02 5.66
C GLN A 57 18.25 -8.69 6.20
N ILE A 58 17.01 -8.70 6.72
CA ILE A 58 16.38 -7.53 7.32
C ILE A 58 17.11 -7.10 8.60
N GLU A 59 17.48 -8.05 9.47
CA GLU A 59 18.29 -7.77 10.67
C GLU A 59 19.62 -7.09 10.30
N ALA A 60 20.33 -7.61 9.29
CA ALA A 60 21.58 -7.01 8.81
C ALA A 60 21.35 -5.60 8.23
N ALA A 61 20.28 -5.41 7.46
CA ALA A 61 19.92 -4.12 6.90
C ALA A 61 19.63 -3.08 7.99
N MET A 62 18.95 -3.49 9.07
CA MET A 62 18.63 -2.62 10.21
C MET A 62 19.88 -2.26 11.02
N ALA A 63 20.82 -3.19 11.15
CA ALA A 63 22.10 -2.98 11.83
C ALA A 63 23.09 -2.11 11.03
N SER A 64 22.92 -1.99 9.71
CA SER A 64 23.78 -1.16 8.86
C SER A 64 23.66 0.34 9.19
N ASP A 65 24.69 1.12 8.86
CA ASP A 65 24.65 2.59 8.96
C ASP A 65 24.04 3.26 7.72
N ALA A 66 23.55 2.46 6.76
CA ALA A 66 22.97 2.96 5.53
C ALA A 66 21.68 3.76 5.82
N PRO A 67 21.54 4.99 5.29
CA PRO A 67 20.33 5.79 5.45
C PRO A 67 19.16 5.31 4.61
N ILE A 68 19.41 4.50 3.57
CA ILE A 68 18.39 3.97 2.67
C ILE A 68 18.44 2.45 2.69
N ILE A 69 17.27 1.82 2.81
CA ILE A 69 17.07 0.38 2.66
C ILE A 69 16.33 0.15 1.35
N ALA A 70 17.02 -0.43 0.37
CA ALA A 70 16.44 -0.81 -0.89
C ALA A 70 15.92 -2.25 -0.83
N VAL A 71 14.66 -2.46 -1.22
CA VAL A 71 14.00 -3.76 -1.12
C VAL A 71 13.60 -4.25 -2.51
N ALA A 72 14.27 -5.30 -2.98
CA ALA A 72 13.89 -6.01 -4.19
C ALA A 72 12.97 -7.18 -3.86
N GLY A 73 11.67 -6.97 -4.05
CA GLY A 73 10.67 -7.95 -3.67
C GLY A 73 9.24 -7.56 -4.05
N GLY A 74 8.29 -8.40 -3.66
CA GLY A 74 6.86 -8.08 -3.72
C GLY A 74 6.34 -7.47 -2.42
N ASP A 75 5.02 -7.24 -2.37
CA ASP A 75 4.36 -6.54 -1.25
C ASP A 75 4.66 -7.13 0.12
N GLY A 76 4.72 -8.47 0.25
CA GLY A 76 5.06 -9.13 1.52
C GLY A 76 6.51 -8.91 1.96
N THR A 77 7.46 -8.86 1.02
CA THR A 77 8.87 -8.55 1.33
C THR A 77 9.03 -7.09 1.74
N VAL A 78 8.36 -6.18 1.01
CA VAL A 78 8.31 -4.76 1.36
C VAL A 78 7.70 -4.59 2.76
N MET A 79 6.59 -5.29 3.06
CA MET A 79 5.95 -5.23 4.36
C MET A 79 6.86 -5.75 5.47
N ALA A 80 7.55 -6.87 5.28
CA ALA A 80 8.48 -7.42 6.28
C ALA A 80 9.59 -6.43 6.64
N VAL A 81 10.15 -5.73 5.64
CA VAL A 81 11.14 -4.67 5.86
C VAL A 81 10.51 -3.48 6.57
N VAL A 82 9.31 -3.05 6.18
CA VAL A 82 8.58 -1.96 6.84
C VAL A 82 8.35 -2.28 8.32
N GLN A 83 7.90 -3.49 8.66
CA GLN A 83 7.69 -3.90 10.06
C GLN A 83 8.95 -3.70 10.92
N ALA A 84 10.14 -3.97 10.37
CA ALA A 84 11.41 -3.81 11.06
C ALA A 84 11.95 -2.37 11.06
N MET A 85 11.63 -1.58 10.03
CA MET A 85 12.10 -0.21 9.87
C MET A 85 11.33 0.82 10.69
N MET A 86 10.11 0.51 11.14
CA MET A 86 9.30 1.47 11.89
C MET A 86 10.02 2.01 13.12
N GLY A 87 10.00 3.33 13.30
CA GLY A 87 10.71 4.02 14.38
C GLY A 87 12.19 4.33 14.09
N THR A 88 12.71 3.94 12.91
CA THR A 88 14.05 4.33 12.45
C THR A 88 13.98 5.52 11.50
N PRO A 89 15.06 6.32 11.35
CA PRO A 89 15.12 7.42 10.37
C PRO A 89 15.47 6.94 8.95
N LYS A 90 15.47 5.63 8.70
CA LYS A 90 15.90 5.05 7.41
C LYS A 90 14.80 5.20 6.37
N LYS A 91 15.19 5.51 5.13
CA LYS A 91 14.27 5.63 4.00
C LYS A 91 14.10 4.30 3.29
N LEU A 92 12.89 4.01 2.82
CA LEU A 92 12.58 2.83 2.04
C LEU A 92 12.69 3.13 0.54
N ALA A 93 13.53 2.39 -0.18
CA ALA A 93 13.50 2.35 -1.64
C ALA A 93 12.89 1.02 -2.09
N ILE A 94 11.90 1.06 -2.98
CA ILE A 94 11.21 -0.16 -3.45
C ILE A 94 11.71 -0.48 -4.86
N LEU A 95 12.20 -1.70 -5.05
CA LEU A 95 12.53 -2.26 -6.36
C LEU A 95 11.44 -3.31 -6.69
N PRO A 96 10.40 -2.92 -7.47
CA PRO A 96 9.17 -3.69 -7.58
C PRO A 96 9.40 -5.00 -8.33
N ALA A 97 9.29 -6.12 -7.61
CA ALA A 97 9.49 -7.46 -8.15
C ALA A 97 8.39 -8.46 -7.76
N GLY A 98 7.25 -7.97 -7.27
CA GLY A 98 6.05 -8.76 -6.99
C GLY A 98 5.01 -8.68 -8.09
N THR A 99 3.90 -9.41 -7.89
CA THR A 99 2.78 -9.42 -8.84
C THR A 99 1.88 -8.19 -8.74
N MET A 100 1.70 -7.61 -7.54
CA MET A 100 0.79 -6.48 -7.34
C MET A 100 1.53 -5.16 -7.15
N ASN A 101 2.62 -5.14 -6.37
CA ASN A 101 3.44 -3.93 -6.14
C ASN A 101 2.59 -2.71 -5.79
N VAL A 102 1.64 -2.88 -4.87
CA VAL A 102 0.56 -1.93 -4.59
C VAL A 102 1.13 -0.57 -4.20
N LEU A 103 2.01 -0.55 -3.20
CA LEU A 103 2.62 0.69 -2.74
C LEU A 103 3.45 1.35 -3.84
N ALA A 104 4.19 0.55 -4.63
CA ALA A 104 5.00 1.08 -5.72
C ALA A 104 4.14 1.77 -6.79
N HIS A 105 2.96 1.23 -7.10
CA HIS A 105 1.99 1.91 -7.97
C HIS A 105 1.41 3.18 -7.33
N GLU A 106 1.06 3.14 -6.04
CA GLU A 106 0.48 4.29 -5.34
C GLU A 106 1.45 5.47 -5.21
N VAL A 107 2.75 5.20 -5.08
CA VAL A 107 3.79 6.24 -5.06
C VAL A 107 4.34 6.59 -6.45
N GLY A 108 3.78 6.00 -7.52
CA GLY A 108 4.16 6.31 -8.91
C GLY A 108 5.53 5.78 -9.34
N LEU A 109 6.06 4.74 -8.68
CA LEU A 109 7.34 4.16 -9.05
C LEU A 109 7.29 3.50 -10.43
N PRO A 110 8.39 3.55 -11.21
CA PRO A 110 8.52 2.76 -12.42
C PRO A 110 8.56 1.27 -12.07
N MET A 111 7.82 0.43 -12.82
CA MET A 111 7.89 -1.03 -12.67
C MET A 111 9.14 -1.63 -13.32
N ASP A 112 9.89 -0.84 -14.09
CA ASP A 112 11.20 -1.21 -14.60
C ASP A 112 12.25 -1.09 -13.49
N LEU A 113 12.91 -2.20 -13.16
CA LEU A 113 13.90 -2.26 -12.07
C LEU A 113 15.09 -1.34 -12.30
N SER A 114 15.57 -1.19 -13.54
CA SER A 114 16.70 -0.33 -13.87
C SER A 114 16.37 1.14 -13.58
N LYS A 115 15.13 1.54 -13.91
CA LYS A 115 14.62 2.89 -13.57
C LYS A 115 14.41 3.05 -12.07
N ALA A 116 13.90 2.02 -11.38
CA ALA A 116 13.69 2.07 -9.93
C ALA A 116 15.02 2.19 -9.16
N VAL A 117 16.07 1.49 -9.59
CA VAL A 117 17.42 1.56 -8.99
C VAL A 117 17.97 2.99 -9.07
N ARG A 118 17.80 3.68 -10.20
CA ARG A 118 18.28 5.07 -10.37
C ARG A 118 17.64 6.05 -9.37
N LEU A 119 16.41 5.80 -8.94
CA LEU A 119 15.73 6.66 -7.99
C LEU A 119 16.38 6.69 -6.61
N VAL A 120 17.20 5.70 -6.25
CA VAL A 120 17.96 5.71 -4.99
C VAL A 120 18.83 6.96 -4.88
N GLU A 121 19.42 7.44 -5.98
CA GLU A 121 20.20 8.69 -6.02
C GLU A 121 19.41 9.86 -6.61
N GLU A 122 18.65 9.62 -7.68
CA GLU A 122 18.02 10.68 -8.48
C GLU A 122 16.66 11.11 -7.92
N GLY A 123 16.03 10.24 -7.13
CA GLY A 123 14.67 10.40 -6.62
C GLY A 123 14.51 11.49 -5.56
N GLY A 124 13.26 11.79 -5.25
CA GLY A 124 12.88 12.50 -4.04
C GLY A 124 12.50 11.50 -2.95
N SER A 125 11.96 12.02 -1.86
CA SER A 125 11.32 11.21 -0.83
C SER A 125 9.98 11.79 -0.43
N ARG A 126 9.07 10.92 0.01
CA ARG A 126 7.76 11.29 0.53
C ARG A 126 7.54 10.57 1.86
N LEU A 127 7.08 11.31 2.85
CA LEU A 127 6.57 10.73 4.10
C LEU A 127 5.16 10.20 3.85
N ILE A 128 4.89 8.97 4.26
CA ILE A 128 3.57 8.36 4.18
C ILE A 128 3.14 7.86 5.56
N ASP A 129 1.83 7.87 5.76
CA ASP A 129 1.19 7.38 6.96
C ASP A 129 1.21 5.85 7.01
N VAL A 130 1.30 5.32 8.22
CA VAL A 130 1.29 3.89 8.49
C VAL A 130 0.23 3.56 9.52
N GLY A 131 -0.58 2.55 9.24
CA GLY A 131 -1.52 2.00 10.21
C GLY A 131 -0.85 0.93 11.06
N GLU A 132 -1.24 0.84 12.33
CA GLU A 132 -0.83 -0.24 13.23
C GLU A 132 -2.07 -0.90 13.83
N VAL A 133 -2.06 -2.22 13.99
CA VAL A 133 -3.03 -2.94 14.82
C VAL A 133 -2.34 -3.91 15.76
N ASN A 134 -2.48 -3.68 17.07
CA ASN A 134 -1.87 -4.51 18.12
C ASN A 134 -0.38 -4.80 17.87
N GLY A 135 0.42 -3.80 17.47
CA GLY A 135 1.84 -3.94 17.16
C GLY A 135 2.18 -4.47 15.77
N HIS A 136 1.19 -4.69 14.90
CA HIS A 136 1.41 -5.09 13.51
C HIS A 136 1.09 -3.94 12.56
N TYR A 137 2.10 -3.46 11.83
CA TYR A 137 1.93 -2.38 10.86
C TYR A 137 1.24 -2.86 9.57
N PHE A 138 0.59 -1.93 8.89
CA PHE A 138 -0.01 -2.08 7.56
C PHE A 138 -0.02 -0.72 6.85
N LEU A 139 0.09 -0.72 5.53
CA LEU A 139 0.26 0.46 4.69
C LEU A 139 -1.02 0.85 3.97
N GLY A 140 -1.88 -0.10 3.63
CA GLY A 140 -3.11 0.14 2.87
C GLY A 140 -4.36 -0.05 3.71
N ASN A 141 -4.64 -1.30 4.09
CA ASN A 141 -5.81 -1.61 4.89
C ASN A 141 -5.68 -2.86 5.76
N SER A 142 -6.56 -2.88 6.76
CA SER A 142 -6.80 -4.02 7.63
C SER A 142 -8.27 -4.43 7.54
N MET A 143 -8.52 -5.69 7.17
CA MET A 143 -9.87 -6.18 6.90
C MET A 143 -10.30 -7.28 7.87
N LEU A 144 -11.55 -7.21 8.32
CA LEU A 144 -12.23 -8.22 9.11
C LEU A 144 -13.46 -8.76 8.35
N GLY A 145 -13.81 -10.01 8.62
CA GLY A 145 -15.05 -10.58 8.12
C GLY A 145 -14.92 -11.20 6.73
N ALA A 146 -15.97 -11.09 5.90
CA ALA A 146 -16.04 -11.68 4.58
C ALA A 146 -14.86 -11.32 3.65
N PRO A 147 -14.36 -10.06 3.60
CA PRO A 147 -13.24 -9.69 2.72
C PRO A 147 -11.96 -10.47 3.02
N SER A 148 -11.63 -10.68 4.31
CA SER A 148 -10.44 -11.43 4.74
C SER A 148 -10.39 -12.88 4.24
N ARG A 149 -11.54 -13.49 3.92
CA ARG A 149 -11.61 -14.84 3.34
C ARG A 149 -11.68 -14.83 1.82
N LEU A 150 -12.08 -13.72 1.20
CA LEU A 150 -12.27 -13.62 -0.24
C LEU A 150 -10.96 -13.29 -0.96
N ALA A 151 -10.05 -12.53 -0.35
CA ALA A 151 -8.74 -12.21 -0.94
C ALA A 151 -7.96 -13.48 -1.35
N LYS A 152 -8.00 -14.53 -0.52
CA LYS A 152 -7.42 -15.86 -0.84
C LYS A 152 -8.01 -16.55 -2.08
N ARG A 153 -9.19 -16.13 -2.54
CA ARG A 153 -9.82 -16.64 -3.77
C ARG A 153 -9.59 -15.74 -4.98
N ARG A 154 -9.17 -14.48 -4.78
CA ARG A 154 -8.99 -13.49 -5.86
C ARG A 154 -7.79 -13.83 -6.74
N GLU A 155 -6.79 -14.52 -6.20
CA GLU A 155 -5.64 -15.03 -6.96
C GLU A 155 -6.05 -15.99 -8.10
N GLY A 156 -7.14 -16.75 -7.94
CA GLY A 156 -7.64 -17.67 -8.97
C GLY A 156 -8.46 -17.03 -10.11
N PHE A 157 -8.69 -15.71 -10.07
CA PHE A 157 -9.47 -14.98 -11.09
C PHE A 157 -8.62 -14.03 -11.95
N ARG A 158 -7.31 -13.94 -11.72
CA ARG A 158 -6.39 -13.16 -12.59
C ARG A 158 -6.44 -13.70 -14.02
N GLY A 159 -6.54 -12.80 -15.00
CA GLY A 159 -6.50 -13.12 -16.44
C GLY A 159 -7.86 -13.27 -17.16
N ARG A 160 -9.01 -13.13 -16.49
CA ARG A 160 -10.33 -13.20 -17.14
C ARG A 160 -10.95 -11.81 -17.36
N SER A 161 -10.42 -11.07 -18.33
CA SER A 161 -10.93 -9.77 -18.80
C SER A 161 -12.18 -9.90 -19.69
N SER A 162 -13.16 -10.70 -19.26
CA SER A 162 -14.44 -10.89 -19.97
C SER A 162 -15.62 -10.59 -19.06
N GLY A 163 -16.76 -10.17 -19.60
CA GLY A 163 -17.97 -9.87 -18.81
C GLY A 163 -18.43 -11.02 -17.89
N ARG A 164 -18.09 -12.28 -18.24
CA ARG A 164 -18.31 -13.46 -17.37
C ARG A 164 -17.43 -13.44 -16.12
N GLY A 165 -16.17 -13.00 -16.23
CA GLY A 165 -15.24 -12.88 -15.10
C GLY A 165 -15.72 -11.86 -14.07
N TYR A 166 -16.28 -10.74 -14.54
CA TYR A 166 -16.91 -9.73 -13.66
C TYR A 166 -18.13 -10.30 -12.93
N LEU A 167 -19.01 -11.00 -13.65
CA LEU A 167 -20.20 -11.61 -13.05
C LEU A 167 -19.84 -12.66 -12.00
N ASP A 168 -18.80 -13.46 -12.24
CA ASP A 168 -18.32 -14.45 -11.29
C ASP A 168 -17.69 -13.81 -10.05
N LEU A 169 -16.99 -12.68 -10.19
CA LEU A 169 -16.50 -11.89 -9.06
C LEU A 169 -17.67 -11.34 -8.22
N VAL A 170 -18.70 -10.78 -8.85
CA VAL A 170 -19.91 -10.29 -8.16
C VAL A 170 -20.62 -11.44 -7.43
N ARG A 171 -20.82 -12.59 -8.08
CA ARG A 171 -21.40 -13.78 -7.46
C ARG A 171 -20.57 -14.27 -6.28
N ALA A 172 -19.25 -14.29 -6.41
CA ALA A 172 -18.34 -14.68 -5.34
C ALA A 172 -18.43 -13.71 -4.14
N GLY A 173 -18.48 -12.40 -4.41
CA GLY A 173 -18.68 -11.35 -3.39
C GLY A 173 -20.01 -11.51 -2.64
N ILE A 174 -21.13 -11.65 -3.36
CA ILE A 174 -22.45 -11.88 -2.76
C ILE A 174 -22.45 -13.17 -1.93
N ARG A 175 -21.87 -14.25 -2.45
CA ARG A 175 -21.80 -15.53 -1.74
C ARG A 175 -20.95 -15.45 -0.49
N ALA A 176 -19.81 -14.75 -0.53
CA ALA A 176 -18.96 -14.52 0.62
C ALA A 176 -19.69 -13.73 1.70
N LEU A 177 -20.36 -12.64 1.32
CA LEU A 177 -21.18 -11.83 2.23
C LEU A 177 -22.37 -12.60 2.80
N ARG A 178 -23.02 -13.48 2.05
CA ARG A 178 -24.14 -14.30 2.55
C ARG A 178 -23.70 -15.39 3.52
N ARG A 179 -22.58 -16.06 3.24
CA ARG A 179 -22.10 -17.20 4.04
C ARG A 179 -21.34 -16.76 5.29
N TYR A 180 -20.85 -15.53 5.34
CA TYR A 180 -20.10 -15.06 6.50
C TYR A 180 -21.04 -14.70 7.66
N PRO A 181 -20.82 -15.22 8.87
CA PRO A 181 -21.64 -14.85 10.02
C PRO A 181 -21.46 -13.36 10.36
N ALA A 182 -22.55 -12.68 10.71
CA ALA A 182 -22.47 -11.32 11.22
C ALA A 182 -21.58 -11.29 12.49
N MET A 183 -20.78 -10.23 12.60
CA MET A 183 -19.92 -9.96 13.73
C MET A 183 -20.55 -8.82 14.51
N GLY A 184 -20.87 -9.06 15.77
CA GLY A 184 -21.17 -8.00 16.73
C GLY A 184 -19.87 -7.43 17.25
N LEU A 185 -19.57 -6.19 16.87
CA LEU A 185 -18.39 -5.43 17.25
C LEU A 185 -18.81 -4.22 18.09
N VAL A 186 -17.91 -3.73 18.93
CA VAL A 186 -18.02 -2.41 19.54
C VAL A 186 -16.84 -1.61 19.02
N VAL A 187 -17.12 -0.56 18.26
CA VAL A 187 -16.13 0.36 17.69
C VAL A 187 -16.07 1.59 18.58
N GLU A 188 -14.89 1.90 19.08
CA GLU A 188 -14.66 3.03 19.98
C GLU A 188 -13.65 4.00 19.38
N THR A 189 -14.03 5.27 19.24
CA THR A 189 -13.21 6.35 18.68
C THR A 189 -13.58 7.66 19.40
N GLY A 190 -12.60 8.49 19.77
CA GLY A 190 -12.86 9.78 20.42
C GLY A 190 -13.72 9.72 21.70
N GLY A 191 -13.70 8.59 22.42
CA GLY A 191 -14.56 8.35 23.59
C GLY A 191 -15.98 7.84 23.28
N ASP A 192 -16.44 7.94 22.03
CA ASP A 192 -17.71 7.38 21.57
C ASP A 192 -17.62 5.86 21.45
N ARG A 193 -18.62 5.15 21.98
CA ARG A 193 -18.73 3.68 21.87
C ARG A 193 -19.94 3.32 21.03
N ARG A 194 -19.72 2.72 19.87
CA ARG A 194 -20.78 2.38 18.91
C ARG A 194 -20.86 0.87 18.69
N PRO A 195 -21.98 0.21 19.02
CA PRO A 195 -22.21 -1.17 18.63
C PRO A 195 -22.41 -1.24 17.11
N VAL A 196 -21.65 -2.11 16.45
CA VAL A 196 -21.69 -2.32 15.00
C VAL A 196 -21.91 -3.79 14.72
N GLU A 197 -23.02 -4.12 14.08
CA GLU A 197 -23.23 -5.45 13.52
C GLU A 197 -22.86 -5.44 12.04
N THR A 198 -21.83 -6.21 11.66
CA THR A 198 -21.34 -6.20 10.28
C THR A 198 -20.78 -7.55 9.84
N ARG A 199 -20.83 -7.82 8.54
CA ARG A 199 -20.17 -8.97 7.91
C ARG A 199 -18.83 -8.61 7.25
N ALA A 200 -18.53 -7.32 7.11
CA ALA A 200 -17.33 -6.82 6.44
C ALA A 200 -16.95 -5.48 7.07
N LEU A 201 -15.75 -5.42 7.65
CA LEU A 201 -15.16 -4.20 8.16
C LEU A 201 -13.78 -4.02 7.55
N VAL A 202 -13.45 -2.79 7.16
CA VAL A 202 -12.15 -2.39 6.65
C VAL A 202 -11.73 -1.16 7.43
N VAL A 203 -10.50 -1.16 7.94
CA VAL A 203 -9.81 0.03 8.45
C VAL A 203 -8.77 0.40 7.39
N ALA A 204 -8.90 1.58 6.79
CA ALA A 204 -8.02 2.08 5.75
C ALA A 204 -7.09 3.17 6.30
N VAL A 205 -5.84 3.19 5.83
CA VAL A 205 -4.89 4.29 6.05
C VAL A 205 -5.09 5.30 4.94
N ASN A 206 -5.55 6.50 5.30
CA ASN A 206 -6.07 7.51 4.40
C ASN A 206 -7.35 7.08 3.67
N ASP A 207 -8.19 8.06 3.33
CA ASP A 207 -9.47 7.73 2.74
C ASP A 207 -9.38 7.23 1.29
N TYR A 208 -10.30 6.35 0.95
CA TYR A 208 -10.49 5.89 -0.41
C TYR A 208 -11.24 6.93 -1.24
N GLU A 209 -10.74 7.13 -2.45
CA GLU A 209 -11.39 7.91 -3.48
C GLU A 209 -12.57 7.18 -4.09
N GLU A 210 -13.50 8.01 -4.55
CA GLU A 210 -14.64 7.62 -5.34
C GLU A 210 -14.40 7.99 -6.80
N GLY A 211 -14.80 7.11 -7.73
CA GLY A 211 -14.71 7.36 -9.16
C GLY A 211 -14.90 6.09 -9.98
N VAL A 212 -15.31 6.24 -11.24
CA VAL A 212 -15.47 5.10 -12.15
C VAL A 212 -14.12 4.42 -12.33
N GLY A 213 -14.07 3.11 -12.06
CA GLY A 213 -12.83 2.32 -12.11
C GLY A 213 -11.89 2.50 -10.91
N LYS A 214 -12.17 3.44 -9.99
CA LYS A 214 -11.43 3.58 -8.73
C LYS A 214 -11.99 2.62 -7.70
N VAL A 215 -11.20 1.62 -7.32
CA VAL A 215 -11.58 0.61 -6.34
C VAL A 215 -10.47 0.50 -5.32
N MET A 216 -10.74 0.93 -4.08
CA MET A 216 -9.75 0.97 -3.00
C MET A 216 -8.51 1.81 -3.37
N THR A 217 -8.70 2.86 -4.16
CA THR A 217 -7.66 3.82 -4.57
C THR A 217 -7.63 4.98 -3.58
N ARG A 218 -6.46 5.46 -3.19
CA ARG A 218 -6.30 6.57 -2.24
C ARG A 218 -5.86 7.84 -2.94
N ALA A 219 -6.36 8.99 -2.49
CA ALA A 219 -6.00 10.31 -3.02
C ALA A 219 -4.62 10.75 -2.54
N SER A 220 -4.35 10.44 -1.28
CA SER A 220 -3.19 10.84 -0.53
C SER A 220 -2.73 9.65 0.33
N LEU A 221 -1.43 9.63 0.61
CA LEU A 221 -0.79 8.65 1.47
C LEU A 221 -0.34 9.29 2.80
N ASP A 222 -0.69 10.55 3.02
CA ASP A 222 -0.19 11.45 4.07
C ASP A 222 -1.30 12.38 4.59
N ALA A 223 -2.56 11.95 4.51
CA ALA A 223 -3.71 12.77 4.91
C ALA A 223 -3.90 12.79 6.44
N GLY A 224 -3.20 11.95 7.19
CA GLY A 224 -3.25 11.95 8.64
C GLY A 224 -4.55 11.37 9.21
N GLU A 225 -5.22 10.46 8.50
CA GLU A 225 -6.48 9.87 8.94
C GLU A 225 -6.53 8.33 8.82
N LEU A 226 -7.26 7.71 9.75
CA LEU A 226 -7.79 6.36 9.58
C LEU A 226 -9.28 6.43 9.24
N VAL A 227 -9.73 5.56 8.33
CA VAL A 227 -11.15 5.49 7.98
C VAL A 227 -11.68 4.07 8.19
N VAL A 228 -12.71 3.95 9.02
CA VAL A 228 -13.40 2.68 9.26
C VAL A 228 -14.63 2.59 8.36
N TYR A 229 -14.62 1.58 7.52
CA TYR A 229 -15.73 1.17 6.67
C TYR A 229 -16.37 -0.10 7.22
N ALA A 230 -17.66 -0.05 7.57
CA ALA A 230 -18.41 -1.24 7.95
C ALA A 230 -19.67 -1.39 7.10
N LEU A 231 -19.88 -2.60 6.56
CA LEU A 231 -21.11 -2.91 5.83
C LEU A 231 -22.25 -3.14 6.82
N LYS A 232 -23.31 -2.33 6.75
CA LYS A 232 -24.51 -2.51 7.58
C LYS A 232 -25.22 -3.83 7.23
N PRO A 233 -26.07 -4.38 8.10
CA PRO A 233 -26.87 -5.56 7.76
C PRO A 233 -27.73 -5.30 6.53
N VAL A 234 -27.45 -6.01 5.44
CA VAL A 234 -28.12 -5.82 4.14
C VAL A 234 -28.59 -7.14 3.53
N THR A 235 -29.69 -7.07 2.79
CA THR A 235 -30.19 -8.17 1.97
C THR A 235 -29.32 -8.37 0.73
N PRO A 236 -29.34 -9.55 0.08
CA PRO A 236 -28.55 -9.79 -1.14
C PRO A 236 -28.82 -8.78 -2.27
N LEU A 237 -30.06 -8.31 -2.43
CA LEU A 237 -30.42 -7.29 -3.41
C LEU A 237 -29.75 -5.93 -3.10
N ARG A 238 -29.67 -5.57 -1.82
CA ARG A 238 -28.94 -4.38 -1.37
C ARG A 238 -27.43 -4.52 -1.53
N VAL A 239 -26.86 -5.73 -1.43
CA VAL A 239 -25.45 -5.97 -1.79
C VAL A 239 -25.22 -5.77 -3.28
N LEU A 240 -26.11 -6.29 -4.14
CA LEU A 240 -26.01 -6.09 -5.59
C LEU A 240 -26.01 -4.60 -5.94
N GLY A 241 -26.94 -3.84 -5.36
CA GLY A 241 -26.96 -2.39 -5.58
C GLY A 241 -25.70 -1.68 -5.07
N LEU A 242 -25.00 -2.20 -4.05
CA LEU A 242 -23.73 -1.63 -3.58
C LEU A 242 -22.62 -1.93 -4.58
N MET A 243 -22.59 -3.13 -5.15
CA MET A 243 -21.64 -3.46 -6.22
C MET A 243 -21.86 -2.60 -7.46
N LEU A 244 -23.11 -2.29 -7.82
CA LEU A 244 -23.43 -1.33 -8.88
C LEU A 244 -22.96 0.09 -8.53
N ALA A 245 -23.18 0.53 -7.28
CA ALA A 245 -22.68 1.82 -6.79
C ALA A 245 -21.15 1.91 -6.88
N VAL A 246 -20.42 0.86 -6.49
CA VAL A 246 -18.95 0.79 -6.63
C VAL A 246 -18.54 0.86 -8.11
N LEU A 247 -19.19 0.11 -8.98
CA LEU A 247 -18.91 0.13 -10.43
C LEU A 247 -19.11 1.52 -11.04
N LEU A 248 -20.17 2.21 -10.63
CA LEU A 248 -20.49 3.57 -11.07
C LEU A 248 -19.64 4.63 -10.36
N GLY A 249 -18.77 4.24 -9.41
CA GLY A 249 -17.99 5.18 -8.61
C GLY A 249 -18.89 6.09 -7.75
N ARG A 250 -19.91 5.54 -7.11
CA ARG A 250 -20.92 6.24 -6.27
C ARG A 250 -21.24 5.48 -4.98
N TRP A 251 -20.23 4.94 -4.32
CA TRP A 251 -20.31 4.12 -3.12
C TRP A 251 -19.94 4.81 -1.80
N ARG A 252 -19.16 5.90 -1.80
CA ARG A 252 -18.59 6.50 -0.56
C ARG A 252 -19.66 7.03 0.38
N HIS A 253 -20.73 7.60 -0.19
CA HIS A 253 -21.89 8.13 0.55
C HIS A 253 -23.06 7.15 0.61
N ASP A 254 -22.83 5.88 0.30
CA ASP A 254 -23.88 4.88 0.28
C ASP A 254 -24.40 4.60 1.70
N GLN A 255 -25.72 4.73 1.90
CA GLN A 255 -26.35 4.52 3.21
C GLN A 255 -26.14 3.10 3.77
N ARG A 256 -25.75 2.12 2.94
CA ARG A 256 -25.42 0.74 3.33
C ARG A 256 -24.05 0.62 3.98
N LEU A 257 -23.19 1.61 3.82
CA LEU A 257 -21.89 1.69 4.46
C LEU A 257 -21.98 2.62 5.67
N LEU A 258 -21.35 2.19 6.75
CA LEU A 258 -20.94 3.06 7.85
C LEU A 258 -19.52 3.50 7.52
N ARG A 259 -19.30 4.81 7.39
CA ARG A 259 -17.98 5.44 7.26
C ARG A 259 -17.74 6.24 8.53
N LEU A 260 -16.65 5.95 9.23
CA LEU A 260 -16.22 6.67 10.41
C LEU A 260 -14.78 7.14 10.19
N GLU A 261 -14.58 8.45 10.20
CA GLU A 261 -13.25 9.05 10.27
C GLU A 261 -12.72 8.89 11.71
N VAL A 262 -11.42 8.63 11.81
CA VAL A 262 -10.71 8.38 13.06
C VAL A 262 -9.44 9.21 13.01
N GLU A 263 -9.31 10.14 13.96
CA GLU A 263 -8.19 11.09 13.99
C GLU A 263 -6.88 10.44 14.49
N ASP A 264 -6.94 9.51 15.44
CA ASP A 264 -5.73 8.94 16.06
C ASP A 264 -5.87 7.43 16.28
N THR A 265 -6.77 7.04 17.19
CA THR A 265 -6.91 5.65 17.63
C THR A 265 -8.35 5.17 17.51
N VAL A 266 -8.56 3.96 16.98
CA VAL A 266 -9.84 3.25 17.03
C VAL A 266 -9.69 1.88 17.68
N ARG A 267 -10.54 1.60 18.66
CA ARG A 267 -10.56 0.33 19.39
C ARG A 267 -11.76 -0.50 18.98
N ILE A 268 -11.52 -1.67 18.40
CA ILE A 268 -12.56 -2.59 17.94
C ILE A 268 -12.59 -3.81 18.86
N THR A 269 -13.63 -3.90 19.69
CA THR A 269 -13.86 -5.05 20.56
C THR A 269 -14.79 -6.05 19.88
N ALA A 270 -14.44 -7.33 19.90
CA ALA A 270 -15.28 -8.42 19.40
C ALA A 270 -15.56 -9.42 20.51
N ARG A 271 -16.72 -10.10 20.45
CA ARG A 271 -17.09 -11.14 21.43
C ARG A 271 -16.22 -12.40 21.38
N ARG A 272 -15.54 -12.65 20.25
CA ARG A 272 -14.69 -13.84 20.08
C ARG A 272 -13.32 -13.62 20.71
N LYS A 273 -12.75 -14.67 21.31
CA LYS A 273 -11.40 -14.64 21.92
C LYS A 273 -10.29 -14.31 20.91
N ARG A 274 -10.45 -14.71 19.65
CA ARG A 274 -9.52 -14.44 18.56
C ARG A 274 -10.28 -14.06 17.30
N VAL A 275 -9.76 -13.08 16.57
CA VAL A 275 -10.33 -12.56 15.33
C VAL A 275 -9.28 -12.65 14.24
N ARG A 276 -9.71 -13.13 13.07
CA ARG A 276 -8.86 -13.14 11.88
C ARG A 276 -8.89 -11.75 11.26
N VAL A 277 -7.71 -11.17 11.13
CA VAL A 277 -7.48 -9.84 10.56
C VAL A 277 -6.59 -10.02 9.34
N MET A 278 -6.86 -9.28 8.26
CA MET A 278 -6.03 -9.33 7.06
C MET A 278 -5.46 -7.95 6.78
N ASN A 279 -4.15 -7.80 6.96
CA ASN A 279 -3.40 -6.58 6.71
C ASN A 279 -2.71 -6.69 5.36
N ASP A 280 -3.04 -5.82 4.40
CA ASP A 280 -2.42 -5.76 3.06
C ASP A 280 -2.30 -7.12 2.34
N GLY A 281 -3.23 -8.04 2.61
CA GLY A 281 -3.27 -9.39 2.05
C GLY A 281 -2.70 -10.48 2.95
N GLU A 282 -1.91 -10.15 3.97
CA GLU A 282 -1.42 -11.09 4.97
C GLU A 282 -2.44 -11.31 6.09
N THR A 283 -2.61 -12.56 6.51
CA THR A 283 -3.65 -12.93 7.48
C THR A 283 -3.07 -13.21 8.86
N LEU A 284 -3.46 -12.38 9.84
CA LEU A 284 -3.12 -12.51 11.24
C LEU A 284 -4.29 -13.04 12.07
N LEU A 285 -3.99 -13.64 13.22
CA LEU A 285 -4.98 -14.05 14.21
C LEU A 285 -4.74 -13.31 15.52
N LEU A 286 -5.50 -12.24 15.73
CA LEU A 286 -5.30 -11.29 16.83
C LEU A 286 -6.32 -11.46 17.95
N THR A 287 -5.93 -11.13 19.17
CA THR A 287 -6.79 -11.13 20.35
C THR A 287 -7.44 -9.75 20.51
N PRO A 288 -8.78 -9.64 20.55
CA PRO A 288 -9.45 -8.37 20.84
C PRO A 288 -9.20 -7.88 22.28
N PRO A 289 -9.28 -6.57 22.55
CA PRO A 289 -9.61 -5.51 21.60
C PRO A 289 -8.51 -5.32 20.55
N LEU A 290 -8.93 -5.05 19.31
CA LEU A 290 -8.04 -4.64 18.24
C LEU A 290 -7.88 -3.13 18.35
N THR A 291 -6.68 -2.68 18.70
CA THR A 291 -6.36 -1.26 18.85
C THR A 291 -5.61 -0.84 17.61
N TYR A 292 -6.30 -0.06 16.79
CA TYR A 292 -5.75 0.54 15.59
C TYR A 292 -5.20 1.92 15.91
N ARG A 293 -4.01 2.24 15.41
CA ARG A 293 -3.38 3.55 15.54
C ARG A 293 -2.86 4.02 14.19
N LEU A 294 -2.91 5.33 13.98
CA LEU A 294 -2.22 5.97 12.88
C LEU A 294 -0.83 6.42 13.32
N HIS A 295 0.13 6.28 12.43
CA HIS A 295 1.46 6.88 12.56
C HIS A 295 1.65 7.85 11.37
N PRO A 296 1.27 9.13 11.53
CA PRO A 296 1.33 10.10 10.44
C PRO A 296 2.77 10.32 9.96
N GLY A 297 2.99 10.28 8.64
CA GLY A 297 4.29 10.50 8.00
C GLY A 297 5.42 9.61 8.52
N ALA A 298 5.10 8.44 9.07
CA ALA A 298 6.07 7.64 9.82
C ALA A 298 7.01 6.79 8.95
N LEU A 299 6.70 6.63 7.66
CA LEU A 299 7.56 5.93 6.71
C LEU A 299 8.00 6.88 5.59
N GLU A 300 9.30 7.10 5.45
CA GLU A 300 9.86 7.87 4.34
C GLU A 300 10.19 6.94 3.17
N VAL A 301 9.53 7.15 2.02
CA VAL A 301 9.69 6.32 0.82
C VAL A 301 10.36 7.13 -0.29
N ILE A 302 11.33 6.51 -0.98
CA ILE A 302 11.97 7.06 -2.17
C ILE A 302 11.00 6.99 -3.35
N VAL A 303 10.80 8.12 -4.02
CA VAL A 303 9.81 8.29 -5.10
C VAL A 303 10.42 9.07 -6.27
N PRO A 304 9.84 9.02 -7.48
CA PRO A 304 10.24 9.92 -8.55
C PRO A 304 10.06 11.37 -8.12
N LYS A 305 10.98 12.26 -8.50
CA LYS A 305 10.75 13.69 -8.33
C LYS A 305 9.55 14.08 -9.20
N MET A 306 8.58 14.78 -8.63
CA MET A 306 7.59 15.47 -9.47
C MET A 306 8.36 16.43 -10.38
N GLU A 307 8.22 16.27 -11.69
CA GLU A 307 8.56 17.37 -12.59
C GLU A 307 7.69 18.56 -12.18
N PRO A 308 8.25 19.77 -12.00
CA PRO A 308 7.44 20.94 -11.78
C PRO A 308 6.46 21.05 -12.95
N ALA A 309 5.18 21.24 -12.64
CA ALA A 309 4.16 21.47 -13.66
C ALA A 309 4.66 22.60 -14.56
N VAL A 310 4.81 22.32 -15.86
CA VAL A 310 5.06 23.35 -16.86
C VAL A 310 3.85 24.28 -16.78
N GLU A 311 4.04 25.48 -16.23
CA GLU A 311 3.04 26.54 -16.33
C GLU A 311 2.65 26.63 -17.80
N PRO A 312 1.35 26.59 -18.16
CA PRO A 312 0.96 26.78 -19.54
C PRO A 312 1.52 28.13 -19.97
N SER A 313 2.45 28.11 -20.94
CA SER A 313 3.03 29.30 -21.53
C SER A 313 1.89 30.22 -21.94
N ASP A 314 1.83 31.39 -21.31
CA ASP A 314 0.82 32.41 -21.57
C ASP A 314 0.74 32.69 -23.08
N PRO A 315 -0.38 32.36 -23.75
CA PRO A 315 -0.54 32.61 -25.18
C PRO A 315 -0.73 34.11 -25.50
N SER A 316 -0.65 35.02 -24.52
CA SER A 316 -0.85 36.46 -24.74
C SER A 316 0.39 37.21 -25.28
N ALA A 317 1.55 36.57 -25.43
CA ALA A 317 2.79 37.25 -25.84
C ALA A 317 3.05 37.32 -27.36
N THR A 318 2.08 37.03 -28.25
CA THR A 318 2.29 37.07 -29.72
C THR A 318 1.34 37.98 -30.49
N VAL A 319 0.88 39.10 -29.89
CA VAL A 319 0.23 40.18 -30.66
C VAL A 319 0.69 41.55 -30.16
N ALA A 320 1.94 41.89 -30.43
CA ALA A 320 2.41 43.28 -30.36
C ALA A 320 3.63 43.52 -31.27
N SER A 321 3.49 43.30 -32.58
CA SER A 321 4.37 43.92 -33.58
C SER A 321 3.71 43.99 -34.96
N VAL A 322 2.62 44.75 -35.06
CA VAL A 322 2.22 45.38 -36.33
C VAL A 322 1.73 46.78 -36.00
N GLY A 323 2.49 47.80 -36.41
CA GLY A 323 2.04 49.19 -36.41
C GLY A 323 3.04 50.18 -35.83
N SER A 324 4.05 50.55 -36.62
CA SER A 324 4.60 51.92 -36.79
C SER A 324 5.56 51.89 -37.96
#